data_AF-W6XQ87-F1
#
_entry.id   AF-W6XQ87-F1
#
_cell.length_a   1.000
_cell.length_b   1.000
_cell.length_c   1.000
_cell.angle_alpha   90.00
_cell.angle_beta   90.00
_cell.angle_gamma   90.00
#
_symmetry.space_group_name_H-M   'P 1'
#
loop_
_entity.id
_entity.type
_entity.pdbx_description
1 polymer ?
#
loop_
_entity_poly.entity_id
_entity_poly.type
_entity_poly.pdbx_seq_one_letter_code
_entity_poly.pdbx_strand_id
1 'polypeptide(L)'
;LEWRPQAVQQYLKQTNRFLELLCLAIYITGGQPARGPELLSVHWRNGTLQDCNLYVIDGQVAVVTRYHKLQSQWDRPRVVPRFLPEVVGQLV
;
A
#
# COMPACT_ATOMS: atom_id res chain seq x y z
N LEU A 1 23.19 4.65 20.45
CA LEU A 1 21.84 4.01 20.46
C LEU A 1 22.05 2.53 20.22
N GLU A 2 21.90 1.70 21.26
CA GLU A 2 21.96 0.24 21.11
C GLU A 2 20.54 -0.30 20.88
N TRP A 3 20.37 -1.06 19.82
CA TRP A 3 19.11 -1.73 19.52
C TRP A 3 18.88 -2.89 20.48
N ARG A 4 17.65 -3.02 20.99
CA ARG A 4 17.24 -4.19 21.77
C ARG A 4 16.75 -5.28 20.81
N PRO A 5 17.48 -6.40 20.63
CA PRO A 5 17.18 -7.36 19.55
C PRO A 5 15.76 -7.93 19.62
N GLN A 6 15.28 -8.25 20.83
CA GLN A 6 13.94 -8.80 21.04
C GLN A 6 12.84 -7.79 20.68
N ALA A 7 12.99 -6.53 21.06
CA ALA A 7 12.01 -5.48 20.74
C ALA A 7 11.95 -5.23 19.23
N VAL A 8 13.11 -5.24 18.55
CA VAL A 8 13.17 -5.13 17.08
C VAL A 8 12.46 -6.29 16.41
N GLN A 9 12.71 -7.53 16.85
CA GLN A 9 12.04 -8.70 16.29
C GLN A 9 10.52 -8.65 16.51
N GLN A 10 10.07 -8.25 17.69
CA GLN A 10 8.64 -8.11 17.99
C GLN A 10 7.99 -7.06 17.09
N TYR A 11 8.63 -5.90 16.92
CA TYR A 11 8.16 -4.84 16.04
C TYR A 11 8.06 -5.32 14.58
N LEU A 12 9.09 -6.01 14.06
CA LEU A 12 9.08 -6.53 12.69
C LEU A 12 7.97 -7.57 12.49
N LYS A 13 7.72 -8.43 13.49
CA LYS A 13 6.62 -9.40 13.45
C LYS A 13 5.25 -8.71 13.44
N GLN A 14 5.05 -7.70 14.28
CA GLN A 14 3.82 -6.90 14.30
C GLN A 14 3.62 -6.16 12.97
N THR A 15 4.67 -5.57 12.43
CA THR A 15 4.64 -4.87 11.14
C THR A 15 4.26 -5.81 10.01
N ASN A 16 4.88 -7.00 9.92
CA ASN A 16 4.53 -7.99 8.90
C ASN A 16 3.06 -8.42 9.02
N ARG A 17 2.59 -8.69 10.23
CA ARG A 17 1.20 -9.07 10.46
C ARG A 17 0.22 -7.98 10.05
N PHE A 18 0.55 -6.73 10.36
CA PHE A 18 -0.24 -5.58 9.95
C PHE A 18 -0.30 -5.45 8.42
N LEU A 19 0.84 -5.56 7.74
CA LEU A 19 0.91 -5.47 6.27
C LEU A 19 0.14 -6.62 5.58
N GLU A 20 0.17 -7.83 6.12
CA GLU A 20 -0.64 -8.96 5.62
C GLU A 20 -2.15 -8.65 5.70
N LEU A 21 -2.60 -8.15 6.85
CA LEU A 21 -4.01 -7.81 7.06
C LEU A 21 -4.43 -6.62 6.19
N LEU A 22 -3.58 -5.62 6.04
CA LEU A 22 -3.82 -4.49 5.15
C LEU A 22 -3.90 -4.93 3.68
N CYS A 23 -3.03 -5.83 3.25
CA CYS A 23 -3.06 -6.42 1.91
C CYS A 23 -4.41 -7.14 1.65
N LEU A 24 -4.87 -7.93 2.61
CA LEU A 24 -6.19 -8.57 2.55
C LEU A 24 -7.34 -7.56 2.53
N ALA A 25 -7.27 -6.52 3.37
CA ALA A 25 -8.29 -5.47 3.39
C ALA A 25 -8.37 -4.74 2.04
N ILE A 26 -7.24 -4.36 1.45
CA ILE A 26 -7.17 -3.76 0.11
C ILE A 26 -7.76 -4.72 -0.92
N TYR A 27 -7.42 -6.00 -0.87
CA TYR A 27 -7.92 -7.00 -1.83
C TYR A 27 -9.45 -7.18 -1.75
N ILE A 28 -10.00 -7.27 -0.54
CA ILE A 28 -11.43 -7.52 -0.30
C ILE A 28 -12.26 -6.26 -0.55
N THR A 29 -11.75 -5.08 -0.16
CA THR A 29 -12.54 -3.83 -0.14
C THR A 29 -12.21 -2.85 -1.26
N GLY A 30 -11.10 -3.05 -1.98
CA GLY A 30 -10.60 -2.13 -3.01
C GLY A 30 -11.39 -2.11 -4.34
N GLY A 31 -12.57 -2.73 -4.39
CA GLY A 31 -13.44 -2.80 -5.56
C GLY A 31 -13.20 -4.06 -6.41
N GLN A 32 -13.10 -3.92 -7.74
CA GLN A 32 -12.74 -5.05 -8.59
C GLN A 32 -11.38 -5.62 -8.16
N PRO A 33 -11.26 -6.96 -7.98
CA PRO A 33 -10.03 -7.56 -7.50
C PRO A 33 -8.90 -7.17 -8.45
N ALA A 34 -7.92 -6.43 -7.92
CA ALA A 34 -6.69 -6.16 -8.64
C ALA A 34 -6.11 -7.51 -9.09
N ARG A 35 -5.65 -7.62 -10.34
CA ARG A 35 -4.99 -8.84 -10.80
C ARG A 35 -3.82 -9.08 -9.84
N GLY A 36 -3.59 -10.30 -9.37
CA GLY A 36 -2.57 -10.60 -8.34
C GLY A 36 -1.24 -9.82 -8.45
N PRO A 37 -0.65 -9.65 -9.65
CA PRO A 37 0.56 -8.84 -9.85
C PRO A 37 0.42 -7.35 -9.51
N GLU A 38 -0.76 -6.76 -9.74
CA GLU A 38 -1.03 -5.33 -9.45
C GLU A 38 -1.11 -5.09 -7.95
N LEU A 39 -1.69 -6.02 -7.17
CA LEU A 39 -1.71 -5.93 -5.70
C LEU A 39 -0.30 -6.06 -5.11
N LEU A 40 0.48 -7.03 -5.60
CA LEU A 40 1.85 -7.28 -5.11
C LEU A 40 2.85 -6.20 -5.55
N SER A 41 2.49 -5.35 -6.52
CA SER A 41 3.28 -4.17 -6.91
C SER A 41 3.08 -2.94 -6.02
N VAL A 42 2.18 -3.01 -5.03
CA VAL A 42 1.92 -1.91 -4.08
C VAL A 42 3.04 -1.85 -3.05
N HIS A 43 3.70 -0.71 -2.96
CA HIS A 43 4.76 -0.44 -1.99
C HIS A 43 4.19 0.35 -0.80
N TRP A 44 4.45 -0.12 0.41
CA TRP A 44 4.08 0.58 1.66
C TRP A 44 5.12 1.60 2.12
N ARG A 45 6.30 1.60 1.49
CA ARG A 45 7.39 2.56 1.74
C ARG A 45 8.05 2.96 0.42
N ASN A 46 8.70 4.12 0.42
CA ASN A 46 9.53 4.52 -0.71
C ASN A 46 10.69 3.53 -0.90
N GLY A 47 10.84 3.03 -2.12
CA GLY A 47 12.02 2.34 -2.60
C GLY A 47 12.95 3.30 -3.35
N THR A 48 14.13 2.80 -3.73
CA THR A 48 15.13 3.60 -4.46
C THR A 48 14.63 4.05 -5.85
N LEU A 49 13.73 3.29 -6.46
CA LEU A 49 13.24 3.50 -7.83
C LEU A 49 11.73 3.70 -7.92
N GLN A 50 10.99 3.44 -6.83
CA GLN A 50 9.53 3.49 -6.81
C GLN A 50 9.04 4.14 -5.52
N ASP A 51 8.14 5.10 -5.64
CA ASP A 51 7.49 5.74 -4.50
C ASP A 51 6.54 4.78 -3.78
N CYS A 52 6.22 5.11 -2.54
CA CYS A 52 5.13 4.51 -1.80
C CYS A 52 3.80 4.66 -2.57
N ASN A 53 2.98 3.63 -2.49
CA ASN A 53 1.63 3.61 -3.04
C ASN A 53 0.56 3.79 -1.95
N LEU A 54 0.91 3.70 -0.67
CA LEU A 54 0.00 3.88 0.46
C LEU A 54 0.09 5.29 1.03
N TYR A 55 -1.07 5.95 1.12
CA TYR A 55 -1.20 7.30 1.64
C TYR A 55 -2.37 7.39 2.61
N VAL A 56 -2.27 8.30 3.58
CA VAL A 56 -3.41 8.73 4.38
C VAL A 56 -3.77 10.14 3.90
N ILE A 57 -4.99 10.29 3.38
CA ILE A 57 -5.51 11.55 2.83
C ILE A 57 -6.83 11.80 3.53
N ASP A 58 -6.93 12.92 4.25
CA ASP A 58 -8.12 13.32 5.02
C ASP A 58 -8.65 12.21 5.95
N GLY A 59 -7.73 11.47 6.60
CA GLY A 59 -8.07 10.39 7.53
C GLY A 59 -8.45 9.06 6.87
N GLN A 60 -8.46 9.00 5.53
CA GLN A 60 -8.74 7.77 4.77
C GLN A 60 -7.47 7.18 4.19
N VAL A 61 -7.39 5.85 4.17
CA VAL A 61 -6.29 5.13 3.51
C VAL A 61 -6.55 5.07 2.01
N ALA A 62 -5.58 5.50 1.22
CA ALA A 62 -5.62 5.48 -0.23
C ALA A 62 -4.46 4.66 -0.80
N VAL A 63 -4.80 3.76 -1.73
CA VAL A 63 -3.83 3.04 -2.57
C VAL A 63 -3.73 3.76 -3.91
N VAL A 64 -2.58 4.34 -4.20
CA VAL A 64 -2.32 5.14 -5.40
C VAL A 64 -1.44 4.35 -6.36
N THR A 65 -2.01 3.89 -7.47
CA THR A 65 -1.28 3.14 -8.49
C THR A 65 -1.08 3.97 -9.76
N ARG A 66 0.07 3.76 -10.42
CA ARG A 66 0.37 4.34 -11.74
C ARG A 66 0.15 3.27 -12.81
N TYR A 67 -0.74 3.56 -13.75
CA TYR A 67 -1.04 2.65 -14.85
C TYR A 67 -0.08 2.90 -16.03
N HIS A 68 0.85 1.97 -16.25
CA HIS A 68 1.91 2.13 -17.27
C HIS A 68 1.54 1.69 -18.69
N LYS A 69 0.37 1.06 -18.95
CA LYS A 69 0.07 0.53 -20.30
C LYS A 69 -0.18 1.59 -21.38
N LEU A 70 -0.33 2.86 -21.00
CA LEU A 70 -0.57 3.98 -21.93
C LEU A 70 0.64 4.90 -22.11
N GLN A 71 1.81 4.54 -21.56
CA GLN A 71 3.00 5.40 -21.58
C GLN A 71 3.56 5.63 -23.00
N SER A 72 3.15 4.81 -23.98
CA SER A 72 3.44 5.03 -25.40
C SER A 72 2.53 6.06 -26.08
N GLN A 73 1.39 6.44 -25.49
CA GLN A 73 0.40 7.35 -26.10
C GLN A 73 0.24 8.70 -25.37
N TRP A 74 0.56 8.77 -24.07
CA TRP A 74 0.48 10.00 -23.29
C TRP A 74 1.76 10.20 -22.48
N ASP A 75 2.40 11.37 -22.62
CA ASP A 75 3.63 11.78 -21.91
C ASP A 75 3.53 11.83 -20.38
N ARG A 76 2.39 11.44 -19.78
CA ARG A 76 2.16 11.46 -18.34
C ARG A 76 1.54 10.16 -17.85
N PRO A 77 2.11 9.51 -16.82
CA PRO A 77 1.53 8.31 -16.23
C PRO A 77 0.19 8.67 -15.57
N ARG A 78 -0.87 7.92 -15.91
CA ARG A 78 -2.18 8.09 -15.27
C ARG A 78 -2.11 7.55 -13.85
N VAL A 79 -2.33 8.44 -12.89
CA VAL A 79 -2.42 8.11 -11.46
C VAL A 79 -3.88 7.81 -11.12
N VAL A 80 -4.12 6.69 -10.44
CA VAL A 80 -5.46 6.28 -9.99
C VAL A 80 -5.44 6.06 -8.48
N PRO A 81 -6.00 6.99 -7.68
CA PRO A 81 -6.20 6.77 -6.25
C PRO A 81 -7.41 5.86 -6.02
N ARG A 82 -7.29 4.91 -5.10
CA ARG A 82 -8.39 4.09 -4.60
C ARG A 82 -8.47 4.25 -3.09
N PHE A 83 -9.54 4.86 -2.61
CA PHE A 83 -9.80 5.00 -1.19
C PHE A 83 -10.40 3.70 -0.65
N LEU A 84 -9.87 3.24 0.49
CA LEU A 84 -10.44 2.12 1.23
C LEU A 84 -11.61 2.61 2.09
N PRO A 85 -12.53 1.72 2.50
CA PRO A 85 -13.56 2.06 3.47
C PRO A 85 -12.93 2.66 4.74
N GLU A 86 -13.59 3.64 5.33
CA GLU A 86 -13.12 4.38 6.52
C GLU A 86 -12.72 3.45 7.67
N VAL A 87 -13.48 2.35 7.85
CA VAL A 87 -13.21 1.32 8.86
C VAL A 87 -11.79 0.74 8.77
N VAL A 88 -11.21 0.66 7.57
CA VAL A 88 -9.84 0.17 7.38
C VAL A 88 -8.82 1.17 7.92
N GLY A 89 -9.07 2.48 7.78
CA GLY A 89 -8.21 3.53 8.34
C GLY A 89 -8.26 3.65 9.87
N GLN A 90 -9.25 3.02 10.50
CA GLN A 90 -9.47 3.02 11.94
C GLN A 90 -8.96 1.74 12.64
N LEU A 91 -8.31 0.83 11.91
CA LEU A 91 -7.73 -0.39 12.49
C LEU A 91 -6.49 -0.02 13.33
N VAL A 92 -6.53 -0.29 14.64
CA VAL A 92 -5.46 -0.05 15.63
C VAL A 92 -4.90 -1.36 16.14
#